data_AF-A0AAP8GEH1-F1
#
_entry.id   AF-A0AAP8GEH1-F1
#
_cell.length_a   1.000
_cell.length_b   1.000
_cell.length_c   1.000
_cell.angle_alpha   90.00
_cell.angle_beta   90.00
_cell.angle_gamma   90.00
#
_symmetry.space_group_name_H-M   'P 1'
#
loop_
_entity.id
_entity.type
_entity.pdbx_description
1 polymer ?
#
loop_
_entity_poly.entity_id
_entity_poly.type
_entity_poly.pdbx_seq_one_letter_code
_entity_poly.pdbx_strand_id
1 'polypeptide(L)'
;GDAERILSSGEYWQRQKTLLTEREVSFMKGLFRIVDMKRWYLCPQVRVADIVQLNGNIRPRSRQWWQLFRMVSQWHVDVVIVELRSFSIVAAVELDDASHLRPERRRRDILLEE
;
A
#
# COMPACT_ATOMS: atom_id res chain seq x y z
N GLY A 1 -3.64 4.64 25.30
CA GLY A 1 -5.08 4.44 25.64
C GLY A 1 -5.39 2.98 25.91
N ASP A 2 -6.62 2.58 26.22
CA ASP A 2 -6.93 1.17 26.55
C ASP A 2 -6.62 0.20 25.38
N ALA A 3 -6.89 0.61 24.13
CA ALA A 3 -6.53 -0.17 22.94
C ALA A 3 -5.02 -0.39 22.78
N GLU A 4 -4.21 0.59 23.17
CA GLU A 4 -2.75 0.51 23.12
C GLU A 4 -2.19 -0.43 24.19
N ARG A 5 -2.83 -0.47 25.37
CA ARG A 5 -2.50 -1.45 26.42
C ARG A 5 -2.82 -2.87 25.94
N ILE A 6 -3.94 -3.06 25.26
CA ILE A 6 -4.33 -4.35 24.68
C ILE A 6 -3.30 -4.79 23.62
N LEU A 7 -2.95 -3.92 22.67
CA LEU A 7 -1.95 -4.27 21.65
C LEU A 7 -0.56 -4.55 22.25
N SER A 8 -0.18 -3.82 23.29
CA SER A 8 1.13 -3.97 23.95
C SER A 8 1.23 -5.21 24.85
N SER A 9 0.12 -5.85 25.22
CA SER A 9 0.16 -7.04 26.09
C SER A 9 0.73 -8.29 25.40
N GLY A 10 0.95 -8.25 24.08
CA GLY A 10 1.51 -9.36 23.31
C GLY A 10 0.55 -10.53 23.05
N GLU A 11 -0.66 -10.48 23.60
CA GLU A 11 -1.67 -11.54 23.48
C GLU A 11 -2.61 -11.35 22.27
N TYR A 12 -2.64 -10.15 21.69
CA TYR A 12 -3.68 -9.74 20.73
C TYR A 12 -3.19 -9.57 19.29
N TRP A 13 -1.93 -9.94 19.02
CA TRP A 13 -1.42 -9.96 17.66
C TRP A 13 -0.46 -11.13 17.48
N GLN A 14 -0.48 -11.73 16.29
CA GLN A 14 0.42 -12.80 15.91
C GLN A 14 1.27 -12.31 14.74
N ARG A 15 2.57 -12.61 14.79
CA ARG A 15 3.47 -12.30 13.69
C ARG A 15 3.06 -13.10 12.45
N GLN A 16 2.83 -12.41 11.35
CA GLN A 16 2.70 -13.05 10.04
C GLN A 16 4.04 -13.66 9.61
N LYS A 17 4.00 -14.92 9.16
CA LYS A 17 5.21 -15.63 8.68
C LYS A 17 5.71 -15.08 7.36
N THR A 18 4.79 -14.65 6.50
CA THR A 18 5.07 -14.08 5.17
C THR A 18 4.38 -12.73 5.05
N LEU A 19 5.04 -11.80 4.34
CA LEU A 19 4.44 -10.52 3.99
C LEU A 19 3.53 -10.64 2.76
N LEU A 20 3.90 -11.54 1.85
CA LEU A 20 3.29 -11.70 0.54
C LEU A 20 2.58 -13.04 0.42
N THR A 21 1.50 -13.05 -0.34
CA THR A 21 0.86 -14.25 -0.87
C THR A 21 1.79 -14.95 -1.87
N GLU A 22 1.55 -16.23 -2.16
CA GLU A 22 2.35 -16.99 -3.12
C GLU A 22 2.39 -16.35 -4.51
N ARG A 23 1.28 -15.71 -4.92
CA ARG A 23 1.16 -15.02 -6.21
C ARG A 23 2.01 -13.75 -6.24
N GLU A 24 1.91 -12.93 -5.20
CA GLU A 24 2.76 -11.73 -5.04
C GLU A 24 4.24 -12.08 -4.98
N VAL A 25 4.61 -13.20 -4.33
CA VAL A 25 5.99 -13.72 -4.35
C VAL A 25 6.44 -14.07 -5.77
N SER A 26 5.60 -14.76 -6.55
CA SER A 26 5.92 -15.13 -7.93
C SER A 26 6.16 -13.88 -8.79
N PHE A 27 5.29 -12.88 -8.65
CA PHE A 27 5.44 -11.60 -9.32
C PHE A 27 6.71 -10.85 -8.94
N MET A 28 6.99 -10.73 -7.64
CA MET A 28 8.20 -10.07 -7.13
C MET A 28 9.46 -10.75 -7.67
N LYS A 29 9.49 -12.09 -7.72
CA LYS A 29 10.58 -12.84 -8.35
C LYS A 29 10.74 -12.52 -9.83
N GLY A 30 9.66 -12.26 -10.54
CA GLY A 30 9.69 -11.75 -11.92
C GLY A 30 10.31 -10.36 -12.00
N LEU A 31 9.85 -9.43 -11.16
CA LEU A 31 10.37 -8.05 -11.11
C LEU A 31 11.86 -8.01 -10.78
N PHE A 32 12.33 -8.79 -9.80
CA PHE A 32 13.75 -8.84 -9.45
C PHE A 32 14.67 -9.25 -10.61
N ARG A 33 14.16 -9.95 -11.63
CA ARG A 33 14.96 -10.36 -12.79
C ARG A 33 15.09 -9.26 -13.84
N ILE A 34 14.16 -8.32 -13.89
CA ILE A 34 14.07 -7.29 -14.94
C ILE A 34 14.47 -5.91 -14.43
N VAL A 35 14.32 -5.64 -13.13
CA VAL A 35 14.60 -4.35 -12.53
C VAL A 35 16.10 -4.20 -12.30
N ASP A 36 16.66 -3.05 -12.70
CA ASP A 36 18.03 -2.67 -12.35
C ASP A 36 18.12 -2.33 -10.86
N MET A 37 18.49 -3.32 -10.05
CA MET A 37 18.64 -3.18 -8.60
C MET A 37 19.78 -2.25 -8.17
N LYS A 38 20.61 -1.75 -9.09
CA LYS A 38 21.60 -0.69 -8.79
C LYS A 38 21.00 0.70 -8.87
N ARG A 39 19.79 0.83 -9.42
CA ARG A 39 19.10 2.11 -9.60
C ARG A 39 17.77 2.17 -8.87
N TRP A 40 17.13 1.03 -8.62
CA TRP A 40 15.77 0.98 -8.09
C TRP A 40 15.64 0.09 -6.86
N TYR A 41 14.86 0.54 -5.89
CA TYR A 41 14.31 -0.28 -4.82
C TYR A 41 12.88 -0.72 -5.17
N LEU A 42 12.54 -1.94 -4.74
CA LEU A 42 11.18 -2.49 -4.81
C LEU A 42 10.63 -2.61 -3.39
N CYS A 43 9.56 -1.89 -3.10
CA CYS A 43 8.91 -1.85 -1.80
C CYS A 43 7.56 -2.54 -1.89
N PRO A 44 7.41 -3.78 -1.41
CA PRO A 44 6.15 -4.50 -1.53
C PRO A 44 5.15 -4.11 -0.42
N GLN A 45 3.84 -4.26 -0.70
CA GLN A 45 2.74 -4.05 0.25
C GLN A 45 2.76 -2.67 0.92
N VAL A 46 2.94 -1.61 0.14
CA VAL A 46 2.98 -0.24 0.65
C VAL A 46 1.57 0.30 0.78
N ARG A 47 1.22 0.88 1.93
CA ARG A 47 -0.10 1.51 2.09
C ARG A 47 -0.20 2.72 1.18
N VAL A 48 -1.35 2.89 0.53
CA VAL A 48 -1.61 4.05 -0.33
C VAL A 48 -1.46 5.35 0.46
N ALA A 49 -1.93 5.37 1.72
CA ALA A 49 -1.80 6.54 2.59
C ALA A 49 -0.35 6.98 2.90
N ASP A 50 0.64 6.11 2.68
CA ASP A 50 2.05 6.44 2.88
C ASP A 50 2.68 7.11 1.64
N ILE A 51 2.02 7.04 0.48
CA ILE A 51 2.56 7.53 -0.81
C ILE A 51 1.68 8.56 -1.51
N VAL A 52 0.45 8.78 -1.03
CA VAL A 52 -0.46 9.82 -1.55
C VAL A 52 -0.84 10.80 -0.45
N GLN A 53 -1.25 12.00 -0.87
CA GLN A 53 -1.84 13.00 0.00
C GLN A 53 -3.23 13.34 -0.50
N LEU A 54 -4.19 13.50 0.42
CA LEU A 54 -5.50 14.04 0.05
C LEU A 54 -5.33 15.48 -0.44
N ASN A 55 -6.04 15.83 -1.50
CA ASN A 55 -5.96 17.14 -2.15
C ASN A 55 -6.16 18.30 -1.14
N GLY A 56 -5.40 19.38 -1.30
CA GLY A 56 -5.45 20.58 -0.45
C GLY A 56 -6.81 21.29 -0.42
N ASN A 57 -7.71 20.99 -1.36
CA ASN A 57 -9.09 21.47 -1.36
C ASN A 57 -9.93 20.86 -0.21
N ILE A 58 -9.45 19.77 0.43
CA ILE A 58 -10.08 19.16 1.60
C ILE A 58 -9.44 19.73 2.86
N ARG A 59 -10.22 20.41 3.70
CA ARG A 59 -9.73 20.96 4.97
C ARG A 59 -9.05 19.87 5.83
N PRO A 60 -7.75 20.01 6.18
CA PRO A 60 -7.05 19.03 6.99
C PRO A 60 -7.73 18.78 8.34
N ARG A 61 -7.73 17.53 8.79
CA ARG A 61 -8.34 17.07 10.06
C ARG A 61 -9.85 17.34 10.21
N SER A 62 -10.53 17.74 9.15
CA SER A 62 -11.99 17.82 9.13
C SER A 62 -12.61 16.43 9.19
N ARG A 63 -13.93 16.35 9.48
CA ARG A 63 -14.67 15.09 9.46
C ARG A 63 -14.56 14.37 8.11
N GLN A 64 -14.66 15.13 7.01
CA GLN A 64 -14.53 14.61 5.65
C GLN A 64 -13.11 14.09 5.39
N TRP A 65 -12.08 14.84 5.81
CA TRP A 65 -10.69 14.42 5.71
C TRP A 65 -10.46 13.08 6.43
N TRP A 66 -10.94 12.94 7.68
CA TRP A 66 -10.81 11.69 8.43
C TRP A 66 -11.60 10.52 7.83
N GLN A 67 -12.74 10.80 7.19
CA GLN A 67 -13.50 9.76 6.47
C GLN A 67 -12.69 9.22 5.29
N LEU A 68 -12.18 10.11 4.43
CA LEU A 68 -11.38 9.74 3.27
C LEU A 68 -10.06 9.09 3.67
N PHE A 69 -9.36 9.67 4.65
CA PHE A 69 -8.08 9.14 5.14
C PHE A 69 -8.23 7.72 5.71
N ARG A 70 -9.32 7.43 6.44
CA ARG A 70 -9.61 6.09 6.94
C ARG A 70 -9.76 5.07 5.81
N MET A 71 -10.41 5.45 4.71
CA MET A 71 -10.57 4.56 3.55
C MET A 71 -9.22 4.28 2.90
N VAL A 72 -8.47 5.33 2.56
CA VAL A 72 -7.17 5.21 1.88
C VAL A 72 -6.13 4.48 2.74
N SER A 73 -6.20 4.62 4.08
CA SER A 73 -5.30 3.93 5.02
C SER A 73 -5.47 2.40 5.06
N GLN A 74 -6.57 1.86 4.52
CA GLN A 74 -6.78 0.41 4.42
C GLN A 74 -6.26 -0.15 3.09
N TRP A 75 -5.93 0.70 2.12
CA TRP A 75 -5.51 0.29 0.80
C TRP A 75 -4.00 0.11 0.71
N HIS A 76 -3.58 -0.88 -0.07
CA HIS A 76 -2.17 -1.20 -0.30
C HIS A 76 -1.92 -1.35 -1.79
N VAL A 77 -0.77 -0.83 -2.23
CA VAL A 77 -0.17 -1.11 -3.54
C VAL A 77 0.75 -2.31 -3.39
N ASP A 78 0.69 -3.23 -4.34
CA ASP A 78 1.51 -4.45 -4.29
C ASP A 78 3.00 -4.15 -4.32
N VAL A 79 3.45 -3.23 -5.18
CA VAL A 79 4.86 -2.81 -5.27
C VAL A 79 4.98 -1.31 -5.57
N VAL A 80 5.82 -0.60 -4.81
CA VAL A 80 6.28 0.75 -5.15
C VAL A 80 7.73 0.67 -5.60
N ILE A 81 8.04 1.29 -6.73
CA ILE A 81 9.39 1.43 -7.26
C ILE A 81 9.95 2.79 -6.84
N VAL A 82 11.13 2.76 -6.23
CA VAL A 82 11.78 3.95 -5.66
C VAL A 82 13.18 4.10 -6.26
N GLU A 83 13.59 5.32 -6.58
CA GLU A 83 14.95 5.60 -7.05
C GLU A 83 15.97 5.51 -5.91
N LEU A 84 17.06 4.78 -6.13
CA LEU A 84 17.99 4.36 -5.08
C LEU A 84 18.74 5.54 -4.41
N ARG A 85 19.01 6.63 -5.12
CA ARG A 85 19.79 7.76 -4.59
C ARG A 85 18.93 8.79 -3.86
N SER A 86 17.79 9.14 -4.44
CA SER A 86 16.91 10.21 -3.99
C SER A 86 15.75 9.73 -3.14
N PHE A 87 15.48 8.43 -3.15
CA PHE A 87 14.28 7.84 -2.54
C PHE A 87 12.96 8.40 -3.10
N SER A 88 13.00 8.96 -4.30
CA SER A 88 11.81 9.44 -4.98
C SER A 88 10.95 8.25 -5.44
N ILE A 89 9.64 8.37 -5.26
CA ILE A 89 8.67 7.41 -5.81
C ILE A 89 8.65 7.56 -7.32
N VAL A 90 8.85 6.46 -8.03
CA VAL A 90 8.91 6.41 -9.49
C VAL A 90 7.63 5.85 -10.08
N ALA A 91 7.13 4.77 -9.48
CA ALA A 91 5.92 4.09 -9.92
C ALA A 91 5.28 3.31 -8.77
N ALA A 92 3.96 3.16 -8.86
CA ALA A 92 3.17 2.20 -8.11
C ALA A 92 2.72 1.12 -9.09
N VAL A 93 2.90 -0.15 -8.74
CA VAL A 93 2.60 -1.30 -9.59
C VAL A 93 1.66 -2.23 -8.84
N GLU A 94 0.50 -2.49 -9.43
CA GLU A 94 -0.51 -3.43 -8.95
C GLU A 94 -0.44 -4.72 -9.78
N LEU A 95 -0.74 -5.85 -9.15
CA LEU A 95 -0.87 -7.13 -9.82
C LEU A 95 -2.26 -7.30 -10.39
N ASP A 96 -2.40 -7.37 -11.71
CA ASP A 96 -3.65 -7.73 -12.36
C ASP A 96 -4.04 -9.18 -12.01
N ASP A 97 -4.86 -9.37 -10.98
CA ASP A 97 -5.44 -10.66 -10.64
C ASP A 97 -6.99 -10.60 -10.60
N ALA A 98 -7.62 -11.78 -10.57
CA ALA A 98 -9.08 -11.89 -10.55
C ALA A 98 -9.73 -11.27 -9.29
N SER A 99 -8.95 -10.89 -8.27
CA SER A 99 -9.45 -10.16 -7.10
C SER A 99 -9.82 -8.71 -7.42
N HIS A 100 -9.30 -8.12 -8.50
CA HIS A 100 -9.76 -6.83 -9.04
C HIS A 100 -11.20 -6.86 -9.55
N LEU A 101 -11.76 -8.05 -9.79
CA LEU A 101 -13.18 -8.19 -10.12
C LEU A 101 -14.09 -8.03 -8.91
N ARG A 102 -13.54 -8.00 -7.68
CA ARG A 102 -14.33 -7.75 -6.47
C ARG A 102 -14.88 -6.32 -6.50
N PRO A 103 -16.18 -6.09 -6.22
CA PRO A 103 -16.80 -4.77 -6.27
C PRO A 103 -16.14 -3.71 -5.38
N GLU A 104 -15.45 -4.13 -4.32
CA GLU A 104 -14.72 -3.23 -3.42
C GLU A 104 -13.40 -2.73 -4.03
N ARG A 105 -12.72 -3.56 -4.82
CA ARG A 105 -11.48 -3.20 -5.52
C ARG A 105 -11.76 -2.31 -6.73
N ARG A 106 -12.79 -2.62 -7.53
CA ARG A 106 -13.25 -1.73 -8.63
C ARG A 106 -13.60 -0.32 -8.16
N ARG A 107 -14.25 -0.20 -6.99
CA ARG A 107 -14.58 1.11 -6.42
C ARG A 107 -13.34 1.89 -5.97
N ARG A 108 -12.25 1.19 -5.62
CA ARG A 108 -10.97 1.81 -5.32
C ARG A 108 -10.28 2.29 -6.60
N ASP A 109 -10.25 1.46 -7.65
CA ASP A 109 -9.54 1.80 -8.89
C ASP A 109 -10.09 3.08 -9.54
N ILE A 110 -11.43 3.21 -9.57
CA ILE A 110 -12.11 4.44 -10.03
C ILE A 110 -11.69 5.67 -9.22
N LEU A 111 -11.38 5.51 -7.93
CA LEU A 111 -10.95 6.61 -7.06
C LEU A 111 -9.45 6.93 -7.18
N LEU A 112 -8.65 6.08 -7.82
CA LEU A 112 -7.19 6.28 -7.99
C LEU A 112 -6.81 6.72 -9.41
N GLU A 113 -7.69 6.56 -10.40
CA GLU A 113 -7.50 7.01 -11.79
C GLU A 113 -7.95 8.46 -12.06
N GLU A 114 -8.47 9.17 -11.07
CA GLU A 114 -8.79 10.63 -11.10
C GLU A 114 -7.75 11.48 -10.36
#